data_AF-A0AAD4G7E4-F1
#
_entry.id   AF-A0AAD4G7E4-F1
#
_cell.length_a   1.000
_cell.length_b   1.000
_cell.length_c   1.000
_cell.angle_alpha   90.00
_cell.angle_beta   90.00
_cell.angle_gamma   90.00
#
_symmetry.space_group_name_H-M   'P 1'
#
loop_
_entity.id
_entity.type
_entity.pdbx_description
1 polymer ?
#
loop_
_entity_poly.entity_id
_entity_poly.type
_entity_poly.pdbx_seq_one_letter_code
_entity_poly.pdbx_strand_id
1 'polypeptide(L)' 'QHMYNGFIFDVPPKDTDGTVYVVTRGHRVGIFTSWYVLPSPYVNKCKGNAFVSAPTVDDGFTLMMDAVDNGTACWL' A
#
# COMPACT_ATOMS: atom_id res chain seq x y z
N GLN A 1 7.28 -7.84 4.78
CA GLN A 1 7.85 -6.60 4.23
C GLN A 1 8.63 -6.93 2.98
N HIS A 2 8.50 -6.10 1.96
CA HIS A 2 9.15 -6.23 0.65
C HIS A 2 9.91 -4.95 0.33
N MET A 3 10.99 -5.05 -0.45
CA MET A 3 11.82 -3.89 -0.84
C MET A 3 11.92 -3.84 -2.36
N TYR A 4 11.64 -2.68 -2.93
CA TYR A 4 11.73 -2.41 -4.37
C TYR A 4 12.30 -1.01 -4.57
N ASN A 5 13.31 -0.86 -5.42
CA ASN A 5 13.98 0.43 -5.71
C ASN A 5 14.35 1.26 -4.47
N GLY A 6 14.83 0.60 -3.40
CA GLY A 6 15.21 1.29 -2.16
C GLY A 6 14.04 1.59 -1.22
N PHE A 7 12.80 1.36 -1.65
CA PHE A 7 11.59 1.60 -0.89
C PHE A 7 11.06 0.32 -0.25
N ILE A 8 10.83 0.35 1.06
CA ILE A 8 10.27 -0.78 1.82
C ILE A 8 8.77 -0.60 1.95
N PHE A 9 7.99 -1.68 1.81
CA PHE A 9 6.55 -1.67 2.03
C PHE A 9 6.02 -3.01 2.56
N ASP A 10 4.84 -2.95 3.19
CA ASP A 10 4.15 -4.14 3.69
C ASP A 10 3.42 -4.87 2.56
N VAL A 11 3.38 -6.19 2.62
CA VAL A 11 2.74 -7.05 1.63
C VAL A 11 2.05 -8.19 2.38
N PRO A 12 0.79 -8.52 2.06
CA PRO A 12 0.09 -9.62 2.69
C PRO A 12 0.56 -10.97 2.13
N PRO A 13 0.19 -12.10 2.75
CA PRO A 13 0.42 -13.42 2.17
C PRO A 13 -0.19 -13.53 0.77
N LYS A 14 0.46 -14.27 -0.13
CA LYS A 14 -0.03 -14.49 -1.51
C LYS A 14 -1.40 -15.15 -1.58
N ASP A 15 -1.75 -15.94 -0.57
CA ASP A 15 -3.04 -16.63 -0.47
C ASP A 15 -4.16 -15.73 0.09
N THR A 16 -4.03 -14.42 -0.08
CA THR A 16 -5.09 -13.49 0.30
C THR A 16 -6.15 -13.46 -0.79
N ASP A 17 -7.32 -14.00 -0.47
CA ASP A 17 -8.51 -13.84 -1.29
C ASP A 17 -9.22 -12.51 -1.00
N GLY A 18 -9.62 -11.81 -2.06
CA GLY A 18 -10.46 -10.62 -1.99
C GLY A 18 -9.75 -9.30 -2.30
N THR A 19 -10.53 -8.22 -2.29
CA THR A 19 -10.04 -6.86 -2.57
C THR A 19 -8.97 -6.45 -1.56
N VAL A 20 -7.82 -6.01 -2.08
CA VAL A 20 -6.73 -5.44 -1.29
C VAL A 20 -6.71 -3.92 -1.40
N TYR A 21 -6.07 -3.28 -0.43
CA TYR A 21 -5.90 -1.85 -0.34
C TYR A 21 -4.41 -1.53 -0.40
N VAL A 22 -4.00 -0.80 -1.42
CA VAL A 22 -2.64 -0.32 -1.60
C VAL A 22 -2.55 1.08 -1.01
N VAL A 23 -1.75 1.26 0.02
CA VAL A 23 -1.37 2.56 0.56
C VAL A 23 -0.02 2.90 -0.02
N THR A 24 0.06 3.93 -0.84
CA THR A 24 1.31 4.42 -1.43
C THR A 24 1.91 5.54 -0.61
N ARG A 25 1.09 6.27 0.16
CA ARG A 25 1.55 7.38 1.00
C ARG A 25 0.91 7.41 2.39
N GLY A 26 1.74 7.39 3.42
CA GLY A 26 1.32 7.44 4.83
C GLY A 26 2.42 6.96 5.79
N HIS A 27 2.10 6.90 7.08
CA HIS A 27 2.99 6.31 8.09
C HIS A 27 3.16 4.79 7.95
N ARG A 28 2.34 4.15 7.11
CA ARG A 28 2.43 2.72 6.79
C ARG A 28 2.11 2.53 5.32
N VAL A 29 3.13 2.18 4.55
CA VAL A 29 3.04 2.01 3.10
C VAL A 29 3.07 0.52 2.77
N GLY A 30 2.15 0.07 1.91
CA GLY A 30 2.02 -1.34 1.57
C GLY A 30 0.63 -1.76 1.13
N ILE A 31 0.47 -3.06 0.91
CA ILE A 31 -0.75 -3.71 0.47
C ILE A 31 -1.39 -4.38 1.69
N PHE A 32 -2.70 -4.21 1.86
CA PHE A 32 -3.44 -4.67 3.03
C PHE A 32 -4.74 -5.36 2.63
N THR A 33 -5.11 -6.41 3.34
CA THR A 33 -6.27 -7.25 3.02
C THR A 33 -7.59 -6.70 3.59
N SER A 34 -7.52 -5.70 4.48
CA SER A 34 -8.72 -5.07 5.00
C SER A 34 -8.49 -3.60 5.34
N TRP A 35 -9.55 -2.82 5.13
CA TRP A 35 -9.62 -1.43 5.58
C TRP A 35 -9.49 -1.29 7.11
N TYR A 36 -9.90 -2.29 7.88
CA TYR A 36 -9.81 -2.25 9.35
C TYR A 36 -8.41 -2.56 9.88
N VAL A 37 -7.59 -3.28 9.10
CA VAL A 37 -6.17 -3.52 9.37
C VAL A 37 -5.32 -2.33 8.88
N LEU A 38 -5.86 -1.48 8.00
CA LEU A 38 -5.28 -0.16 7.81
C LEU A 38 -5.22 0.54 9.15
N PRO A 39 -4.17 1.33 9.41
CA PRO A 39 -4.14 2.14 10.59
C PRO A 39 -5.19 3.26 10.42
N SER A 40 -6.42 3.01 10.87
CA SER A 40 -7.57 3.94 10.81
C SER A 40 -7.43 5.21 11.68
N PRO A 41 -6.23 5.53 12.24
CA PRO A 41 -5.87 6.93 12.51
C PRO A 41 -4.65 7.48 11.74
N TYR A 42 -3.95 6.70 10.91
CA TYR A 42 -2.70 7.13 10.24
C TYR A 42 -2.89 7.44 8.75
N VAL A 43 -3.90 6.87 8.10
CA VAL A 43 -4.29 7.30 6.75
C VAL A 43 -5.10 8.59 6.86
N ASN A 44 -6.05 8.69 7.78
CA ASN A 44 -6.97 9.85 7.87
C ASN A 44 -6.37 11.15 8.45
N LYS A 45 -5.18 11.11 9.07
CA LYS A 45 -4.52 12.29 9.66
C LYS A 45 -3.36 12.84 8.82
N CYS A 46 -2.98 12.17 7.75
CA CYS A 46 -1.92 12.63 6.85
C CYS A 46 -2.51 13.42 5.68
N LYS A 47 -2.21 14.72 5.58
CA LYS A 47 -2.55 15.51 4.39
C LYS A 47 -1.83 14.93 3.17
N GLY A 48 -2.59 14.51 2.15
CA GLY A 48 -2.06 13.96 0.91
C GLY A 48 -1.77 12.46 0.96
N ASN A 49 -2.45 11.73 1.84
CA ASN A 49 -2.57 10.28 1.79
C ASN A 49 -3.11 9.83 0.41
N ALA A 50 -2.54 8.76 -0.13
CA ALA A 50 -3.00 8.16 -1.38
C ALA A 50 -3.18 6.65 -1.14
N PHE A 51 -4.40 6.18 -1.38
CA PHE A 51 -4.73 4.77 -1.34
C PHE A 51 -5.55 4.40 -2.57
N VAL A 52 -5.36 3.16 -3.04
CA VAL A 52 -6.12 2.59 -4.17
C VAL A 52 -6.51 1.16 -3.83
N SER A 53 -7.73 0.77 -4.15
CA SER A 53 -8.18 -0.61 -4.01
C SER A 53 -7.84 -1.40 -5.26
N ALA A 54 -7.32 -2.61 -5.09
CA ALA A 54 -7.02 -3.54 -6.19
C ALA A 54 -7.77 -4.86 -5.96
N PRO A 55 -8.25 -5.54 -7.01
CA PRO A 55 -9.01 -6.77 -6.86
C PRO A 55 -8.13 -7.97 -6.47
N THR A 56 -6.81 -7.90 -6.70
CA THR A 56 -5.85 -8.95 -6.38
C THR A 56 -4.56 -8.39 -5.75
N VAL A 57 -3.81 -9.24 -5.07
CA VAL A 57 -2.48 -8.89 -4.51
C VAL A 57 -1.50 -8.51 -5.63
N ASP A 58 -1.53 -9.21 -6.76
CA ASP A 58 -0.62 -8.95 -7.90
C ASP A 58 -0.91 -7.59 -8.57
N ASP A 59 -2.18 -7.23 -8.72
CA ASP A 59 -2.57 -5.90 -9.19
C ASP A 59 -2.13 -4.83 -8.18
N GLY A 60 -2.31 -5.10 -6.90
CA GLY A 60 -1.85 -4.20 -5.83
C GLY A 60 -0.34 -4.00 -5.83
N PHE A 61 0.42 -5.05 -6.13
CA PHE A 61 1.86 -4.99 -6.32
C PHE A 61 2.25 -4.11 -7.50
N THR A 62 1.57 -4.27 -8.63
CA THR A 62 1.84 -3.48 -9.84
C THR A 62 1.62 -1.99 -9.57
N LEU A 63 0.52 -1.64 -8.89
CA LEU A 63 0.24 -0.26 -8.50
C LEU A 63 1.26 0.30 -7.49
N MET A 64 1.74 -0.53 -6.57
CA MET A 64 2.76 -0.13 -5.60
C MET A 64 4.12 0.11 -6.28
N MET A 65 4.52 -0.77 -7.21
CA MET A 65 5.75 -0.61 -7.98
C MET A 65 5.69 0.65 -8.85
N ASP A 66 4.58 0.88 -9.56
CA ASP A 66 4.36 2.09 -10.35
C ASP A 66 4.43 3.36 -9.47
N ALA A 67 3.87 3.32 -8.26
CA ALA A 67 3.94 4.44 -7.34
C ALA A 67 5.38 4.73 -6.86
N VAL A 68 6.19 3.68 -6.65
CA VAL A 68 7.62 3.82 -6.31
C VAL A 68 8.39 4.40 -7.50
N ASP A 69 8.16 3.88 -8.70
CA ASP A 69 8.85 4.32 -9.92
C ASP A 69 8.49 5.76 -10.31
N ASN A 70 7.23 6.17 -10.09
CA ASN A 70 6.77 7.54 -10.28
C ASN A 70 7.14 8.48 -9.11
N GLY A 71 7.81 7.99 -8.06
CA GLY A 71 8.22 8.78 -6.90
C GLY A 71 7.05 9.31 -6.07
N THR A 72 5.86 8.73 -6.24
CA THR A 72 4.65 9.10 -5.48
C THR A 72 4.52 8.33 -4.17
N ALA A 73 5.23 7.19 -4.06
CA ALA A 73 5.32 6.42 -2.83
C ALA A 73 6.16 7.17 -1.77
N CYS A 74 5.60 7.40 -0.59
CA CYS A 74 6.25 8.22 0.43
C CYS A 74 5.84 7.80 1.85
N TRP A 75 6.84 7.51 2.68
CA TRP A 75 6.67 7.41 4.13
C TRP A 75 6.50 8.83 4.69
N LEU A 76 5.43 9.04 5.44
CA LEU A 76 5.15 10.30 6.16
C LEU A 76 5.52 10.20 7.64
#